data_AF-A0A6S7ITS5-F1
#
_entry.id   AF-A0A6S7ITS5-F1
#
_cell.length_a   1.000
_cell.length_b   1.000
_cell.length_c   1.000
_cell.angle_alpha   90.00
_cell.angle_beta   90.00
_cell.angle_gamma   90.00
#
_symmetry.space_group_name_H-M   'P 1'
#
loop_
_entity.id
_entity.type
_entity.pdbx_description
1 polymer ?
#
loop_
_entity_poly.entity_id
_entity_poly.type
_entity_poly.pdbx_seq_one_letter_code
_entity_poly.pdbx_strand_id
1 'polypeptide(L)'
;MKVDLTRGYLFRPTTPEGGIQDSPFTSSAAEARLKLYLGHMGSDEGETLHGFRAGCAITLALTGADLPEIMQHVGWARRHTALHYMQLAKVLHPEGASARLASGNAGNVVNPWQDVNHLQRFVSAFPTNITNIS
;
A
#
# COMPACT_ATOMS: atom_id res chain seq x y z
N MET A 1 18.55 19.02 -5.40
CA MET A 1 19.29 17.80 -4.99
C MET A 1 19.14 16.77 -6.10
N LYS A 2 20.24 16.33 -6.73
CA LYS A 2 20.22 15.32 -7.80
C LYS A 2 20.67 14.00 -7.21
N VAL A 3 19.79 13.02 -7.21
CA VAL A 3 20.02 11.70 -6.63
C VAL A 3 20.25 10.71 -7.76
N ASP A 4 21.39 10.01 -7.74
CA ASP A 4 21.62 8.90 -8.66
C ASP A 4 20.79 7.69 -8.20
N LEU A 5 19.87 7.25 -9.04
CA LEU A 5 19.01 6.09 -8.78
C LEU A 5 19.64 4.77 -9.23
N THR A 6 20.75 4.82 -9.98
CA THR A 6 21.45 3.64 -10.49
C THR A 6 22.42 3.03 -9.46
N ARG A 7 22.64 3.71 -8.34
CA ARG A 7 23.62 3.36 -7.31
C ARG A 7 23.02 3.44 -5.91
N GLY A 8 23.49 2.61 -4.98
CA GLY A 8 23.01 2.63 -3.59
C GLY A 8 21.56 2.15 -3.44
N TYR A 9 20.95 2.43 -2.28
CA TYR A 9 19.59 1.98 -1.97
C TYR A 9 18.51 2.85 -2.63
N LEU A 10 17.40 2.25 -3.08
CA LEU A 10 16.29 3.01 -3.67
C LEU A 10 15.64 3.96 -2.65
N PHE A 11 15.37 3.45 -1.45
CA PHE A 11 14.86 4.22 -0.33
C PHE A 11 15.98 4.50 0.66
N ARG A 12 16.28 5.78 0.86
CA ARG A 12 17.36 6.27 1.71
C ARG A 12 16.80 7.22 2.78
N PRO A 13 17.27 7.15 4.04
CA PRO A 13 16.87 8.10 5.05
C PRO A 13 17.50 9.47 4.79
N THR A 14 16.87 10.50 5.34
CA THR A 14 17.38 11.87 5.32
C THR A 14 18.00 12.23 6.66
N THR A 15 19.07 13.03 6.66
CA THR A 15 19.61 13.63 7.89
C THR A 15 18.69 14.75 8.39
N PRO A 16 18.80 15.18 9.66
CA PRO A 16 18.02 16.31 10.19
C PRO A 16 18.20 17.60 9.39
N GLU A 17 19.36 17.79 8.75
CA GLU A 17 19.70 18.94 7.90
C GLU A 17 19.15 18.79 6.46
N GLY A 18 18.43 17.70 6.16
CA GLY A 18 17.86 17.42 4.84
C GLY A 18 18.82 16.77 3.85
N GLY A 19 19.99 16.30 4.30
CA GLY A 19 20.92 15.51 3.48
C GLY A 19 20.38 14.10 3.22
N ILE A 20 20.89 13.40 2.20
CA ILE A 20 20.60 11.98 1.97
C ILE A 20 21.74 11.14 2.53
N GLN A 21 21.42 10.11 3.29
CA GLN A 21 22.39 9.14 3.77
C GLN A 21 22.46 7.93 2.83
N ASP A 22 23.67 7.43 2.55
CA ASP A 22 23.84 6.18 1.78
C ASP A 22 23.66 4.95 2.70
N SER A 23 22.43 4.76 3.15
CA SER A 23 22.03 3.66 4.02
C SER A 23 20.60 3.20 3.66
N PRO A 24 20.22 1.95 3.98
CA PRO A 24 18.88 1.48 3.71
C PRO A 24 17.87 2.14 4.65
N PHE A 25 16.72 2.52 4.10
CA PHE A 25 15.57 2.92 4.91
C PHE A 25 15.06 1.74 5.74
N THR A 26 14.94 1.92 7.05
CA THR A 26 14.63 0.83 7.98
C THR A 26 13.14 0.49 8.02
N SER A 27 12.82 -0.76 8.35
CA SER A 27 11.43 -1.20 8.52
C SER A 27 10.70 -0.42 9.62
N SER A 28 11.38 -0.10 10.72
CA SER A 28 10.83 0.70 11.81
C SER A 28 10.49 2.13 11.37
N ALA A 29 11.34 2.75 10.54
CA ALA A 29 11.06 4.07 9.99
C ALA A 29 9.88 4.03 8.99
N ALA A 30 9.77 2.95 8.20
CA ALA A 30 8.64 2.73 7.31
C ALA A 30 7.32 2.53 8.09
N GLU A 31 7.32 1.74 9.17
CA GLU A 31 6.17 1.56 10.05
C GLU A 31 5.77 2.86 10.74
N ALA A 32 6.72 3.60 11.28
CA ALA A 32 6.46 4.90 11.90
C ALA A 32 5.84 5.89 10.90
N ARG A 33 6.32 5.88 9.65
CA ARG A 33 5.78 6.72 8.57
C ARG A 33 4.38 6.27 8.15
N LEU A 34 4.10 4.97 8.08
CA LEU A 34 2.75 4.44 7.84
C LEU A 34 1.78 4.93 8.91
N LYS A 35 2.12 4.75 10.20
CA LYS A 35 1.28 5.20 11.32
C LYS A 35 1.01 6.70 11.28
N LEU A 36 2.02 7.49 10.94
CA LEU A 36 1.86 8.94 10.78
C LEU A 36 0.79 9.29 9.73
N TYR A 37 0.80 8.61 8.57
CA TYR A 37 -0.21 8.86 7.54
C TYR A 37 -1.60 8.38 7.96
N LEU A 38 -1.71 7.18 8.53
CA LEU A 38 -2.99 6.67 9.02
C LEU A 38 -3.59 7.57 10.11
N GLY A 39 -2.75 8.06 11.03
CA GLY A 39 -3.14 9.03 12.05
C GLY A 39 -3.64 10.34 11.46
N HIS A 40 -2.97 10.87 10.42
CA HIS A 40 -3.44 12.08 9.72
C HIS A 40 -4.78 11.86 8.99
N MET A 41 -5.06 10.65 8.54
CA MET A 41 -6.33 10.29 7.90
C MET A 41 -7.42 9.86 8.90
N GLY A 42 -7.11 9.79 10.20
CA GLY A 42 -8.04 9.28 11.21
C GLY A 42 -8.41 7.81 11.00
N SER A 43 -7.53 7.03 10.38
CA SER A 43 -7.75 5.63 9.99
C SER A 43 -6.67 4.70 10.55
N ASP A 44 -6.09 5.03 11.71
CA ASP A 44 -5.17 4.13 12.41
C ASP A 44 -5.98 3.21 13.33
N GLU A 45 -6.26 2.00 12.86
CA GLU A 45 -6.92 0.92 13.61
C GLU A 45 -5.92 -0.20 13.97
N GLY A 46 -4.62 0.06 13.84
CA GLY A 46 -3.55 -0.92 14.10
C GLY A 46 -3.01 -1.61 12.85
N GLU A 47 -3.16 -1.00 11.68
CA GLU A 47 -2.59 -1.48 10.43
C GLU A 47 -1.05 -1.56 10.50
N THR A 48 -0.50 -2.53 9.78
CA THR A 48 0.95 -2.78 9.74
C THR A 48 1.38 -3.02 8.30
N LEU A 49 2.67 -2.82 8.00
CA LEU A 49 3.23 -3.16 6.68
C LEU A 49 3.00 -4.64 6.33
N HIS A 50 2.99 -5.52 7.33
CA HIS A 50 2.65 -6.92 7.14
C HIS A 50 1.17 -7.12 6.76
N GLY A 51 0.27 -6.33 7.35
CA GLY A 51 -1.14 -6.27 6.96
C GLY A 51 -1.33 -5.91 5.49
N PHE A 52 -0.56 -4.93 4.98
CA PHE A 52 -0.57 -4.59 3.54
C PHE A 52 -0.13 -5.75 2.65
N ARG A 53 0.88 -6.53 3.08
CA ARG A 53 1.31 -7.74 2.35
C ARG A 53 0.21 -8.80 2.31
N ALA A 54 -0.51 -9.01 3.41
CA ALA A 54 -1.65 -9.91 3.45
C ALA A 54 -2.83 -9.39 2.59
N GLY A 55 -3.12 -8.09 2.66
CA GLY A 55 -4.13 -7.42 1.83
C GLY A 55 -3.85 -7.58 0.33
N CYS A 56 -2.59 -7.42 -0.09
CA CYS A 56 -2.16 -7.68 -1.47
C CYS A 56 -2.47 -9.12 -1.91
N ALA A 57 -2.14 -10.12 -1.07
CA ALA A 57 -2.44 -11.52 -1.35
C ALA A 57 -3.95 -11.79 -1.49
N ILE A 58 -4.77 -11.16 -0.63
CA ILE A 58 -6.23 -11.24 -0.70
C ILE A 58 -6.72 -10.62 -2.01
N THR A 59 -6.28 -9.42 -2.37
CA THR A 59 -6.67 -8.75 -3.61
C THR A 59 -6.33 -9.62 -4.83
N LEU A 60 -5.14 -10.20 -4.88
CA LEU A 60 -4.74 -11.10 -5.96
C LEU A 60 -5.69 -12.31 -6.07
N ALA A 61 -6.02 -12.94 -4.96
CA ALA A 61 -6.99 -14.04 -4.93
C ALA A 61 -8.38 -13.60 -5.43
N LEU A 62 -8.84 -12.41 -5.04
CA LEU A 62 -10.12 -11.86 -5.49
C LEU A 62 -10.12 -11.52 -6.98
N THR A 63 -8.97 -11.17 -7.56
CA THR A 63 -8.80 -10.97 -9.01
C THR A 63 -8.62 -12.26 -9.79
N GLY A 64 -8.61 -13.42 -9.13
CA GLY A 64 -8.56 -14.73 -9.75
C GLY A 64 -7.17 -15.36 -9.88
N ALA A 65 -6.13 -14.77 -9.27
CA ALA A 65 -4.81 -15.38 -9.21
C ALA A 65 -4.85 -16.69 -8.42
N ASP A 66 -4.09 -17.69 -8.86
CA ASP A 66 -4.03 -18.97 -8.17
C ASP A 66 -3.08 -18.94 -6.96
N LEU A 67 -3.20 -19.94 -6.09
CA LEU A 67 -2.42 -19.96 -4.84
C LEU A 67 -0.90 -20.03 -5.08
N PRO A 68 -0.38 -20.83 -6.02
CA PRO A 68 1.04 -20.78 -6.40
C PRO A 68 1.51 -19.40 -6.86
N GLU A 69 0.76 -18.73 -7.74
CA GLU A 69 1.08 -17.40 -8.24
C GLU A 69 1.13 -16.37 -7.11
N ILE A 70 0.13 -16.39 -6.22
CA ILE A 70 0.09 -15.52 -5.04
C ILE A 70 1.28 -15.79 -4.13
N MET A 71 1.57 -17.06 -3.84
CA MET A 71 2.69 -17.45 -2.99
C MET A 71 4.04 -17.01 -3.56
N GLN A 72 4.23 -17.14 -4.88
CA GLN A 72 5.42 -16.68 -5.58
C GLN A 72 5.54 -15.15 -5.53
N HIS A 73 4.47 -14.43 -5.87
CA HIS A 73 4.46 -12.96 -5.89
C HIS A 73 4.71 -12.36 -4.51
N VAL A 74 4.03 -12.89 -3.48
CA VAL A 74 4.11 -12.40 -2.11
C VAL A 74 5.40 -12.89 -1.43
N GLY A 75 6.00 -13.98 -1.88
CA GLY A 75 7.21 -14.58 -1.31
C GLY A 75 6.92 -15.48 -0.10
N TRP A 76 5.86 -16.28 -0.14
CA TRP A 76 5.55 -17.29 0.87
C TRP A 76 5.93 -18.68 0.38
N ALA A 77 6.85 -19.34 1.07
CA ALA A 77 7.28 -20.70 0.71
C ALA A 77 6.28 -21.78 1.12
N ARG A 78 5.46 -21.54 2.15
CA ARG A 78 4.57 -22.54 2.75
C ARG A 78 3.11 -22.19 2.50
N ARG A 79 2.36 -23.15 1.97
CA ARG A 79 0.91 -23.02 1.74
C ARG A 79 0.15 -22.67 3.02
N HIS A 80 0.54 -23.28 4.14
CA HIS A 80 -0.06 -22.99 5.44
C HIS A 80 0.06 -21.51 5.83
N THR A 81 1.22 -20.89 5.60
CA THR A 81 1.43 -19.46 5.87
C THR A 81 0.53 -18.59 5.00
N ALA A 82 0.43 -18.90 3.71
CA ALA A 82 -0.45 -18.16 2.80
C ALA A 82 -1.92 -18.25 3.22
N LEU A 83 -2.41 -19.45 3.50
CA LEU A 83 -3.80 -19.64 3.94
C LEU A 83 -4.09 -18.96 5.29
N HIS A 84 -3.14 -19.01 6.23
CA HIS A 84 -3.26 -18.38 7.54
C HIS A 84 -3.43 -16.85 7.45
N TYR A 85 -2.71 -16.19 6.54
CA TYR A 85 -2.79 -14.74 6.38
C TYR A 85 -3.93 -14.28 5.47
N MET A 86 -4.25 -15.02 4.41
CA MET A 86 -5.33 -14.62 3.52
C MET A 86 -6.70 -14.80 4.15
N GLN A 87 -6.90 -15.87 4.94
CA GLN A 87 -8.18 -16.21 5.60
C GLN A 87 -9.40 -16.00 4.70
N LEU A 88 -9.32 -16.42 3.42
CA LEU A 88 -10.31 -16.02 2.40
C LEU A 88 -11.75 -16.33 2.80
N ALA A 89 -12.00 -17.44 3.50
CA ALA A 89 -13.35 -17.77 3.99
C ALA A 89 -13.91 -16.70 4.95
N LYS A 90 -13.07 -16.08 5.78
CA LYS A 90 -13.44 -14.98 6.68
C LYS A 90 -13.67 -13.68 5.91
N VAL A 91 -12.83 -13.42 4.91
CA VAL A 91 -12.91 -12.19 4.08
C VAL A 91 -14.15 -12.22 3.18
N LEU A 92 -14.41 -13.37 2.56
CA LEU A 92 -15.49 -13.66 1.62
C LEU A 92 -16.84 -13.93 2.28
N HIS A 93 -16.91 -13.82 3.61
CA HIS A 93 -18.16 -14.01 4.34
C HIS A 93 -19.23 -13.03 3.80
N PRO A 94 -20.52 -13.42 3.72
CA PRO A 94 -21.60 -12.54 3.22
C PRO A 94 -21.74 -11.19 3.97
N GLU A 95 -21.23 -11.11 5.20
CA GLU A 95 -21.16 -9.89 6.02
C GLU A 95 -19.72 -9.30 6.14
N GLY A 96 -18.79 -9.92 5.41
CA GLY A 96 -17.36 -9.64 5.42
C GLY A 96 -16.98 -8.43 4.58
N ALA A 97 -15.68 -8.13 4.57
CA ALA A 97 -15.15 -6.96 3.87
C ALA A 97 -15.46 -7.01 2.36
N SER A 98 -15.39 -8.19 1.73
CA SER A 98 -15.64 -8.30 0.28
C SER A 98 -17.10 -8.03 -0.10
N ALA A 99 -18.06 -8.45 0.74
CA ALA A 99 -19.48 -8.20 0.50
C ALA A 99 -19.80 -6.71 0.61
N ARG A 100 -19.23 -6.02 1.61
CA ARG A 100 -19.35 -4.55 1.76
C ARG A 100 -18.76 -3.81 0.57
N LEU A 101 -17.59 -4.25 0.10
CA LEU A 101 -16.94 -3.69 -1.08
C LEU A 101 -17.78 -3.91 -2.34
N ALA A 102 -18.34 -5.11 -2.53
CA ALA A 102 -19.19 -5.42 -3.68
C ALA A 102 -20.55 -4.69 -3.65
N SER A 103 -21.10 -4.43 -2.46
CA SER A 103 -22.34 -3.66 -2.29
C SER A 103 -22.15 -2.15 -2.41
N GLY A 104 -20.91 -1.67 -2.32
CA GLY A 104 -20.58 -0.25 -2.41
C GLY A 104 -20.71 0.26 -3.85
N ASN A 105 -21.56 1.26 -4.08
CA ASN A 105 -21.62 1.91 -5.38
C ASN A 105 -20.34 2.71 -5.64
N ALA A 106 -19.62 2.43 -6.73
CA ALA A 106 -18.32 3.06 -7.04
C ALA A 106 -18.37 4.60 -6.99
N GLY A 107 -19.51 5.21 -7.36
CA GLY A 107 -19.71 6.66 -7.30
C GLY A 107 -19.68 7.29 -5.90
N ASN A 108 -19.99 6.53 -4.83
CA ASN A 108 -19.93 7.02 -3.44
C ASN A 108 -18.59 6.77 -2.77
N VAL A 109 -17.76 5.88 -3.32
CA VAL A 109 -16.44 5.54 -2.79
C VAL A 109 -15.39 6.52 -3.31
N VAL A 110 -15.49 6.96 -4.58
CA VAL A 110 -14.51 7.85 -5.22
C VAL A 110 -14.40 9.23 -4.55
N ASN A 111 -15.51 9.82 -4.08
CA ASN A 111 -15.50 11.13 -3.44
C ASN A 111 -14.65 11.16 -2.15
N PRO A 112 -14.81 10.23 -1.18
CA PRO A 112 -13.91 10.12 -0.04
C PRO A 112 -12.44 9.93 -0.44
N TRP A 113 -12.13 9.11 -1.45
CA TRP A 113 -10.73 8.89 -1.85
C TRP A 113 -10.09 10.12 -2.51
N GLN A 114 -10.87 10.97 -3.18
CA GLN A 114 -10.38 12.26 -3.69
C GLN A 114 -10.05 13.21 -2.53
N ASP A 115 -10.88 13.26 -1.49
CA ASP A 115 -10.62 14.06 -0.28
C ASP A 115 -9.43 13.51 0.54
N VAL A 116 -9.23 12.19 0.56
CA VAL A 116 -8.10 11.55 1.28
C VAL A 116 -6.78 11.69 0.52
N ASN A 117 -6.82 11.94 -0.79
CA ASN A 117 -5.64 12.22 -1.61
C ASN A 117 -5.08 13.65 -1.44
N HIS A 118 -5.52 14.39 -0.41
CA HIS A 118 -4.84 15.60 0.07
C HIS A 118 -3.55 15.27 0.84
N LEU A 119 -2.70 14.41 0.28
CA LEU A 119 -1.40 14.06 0.85
C LEU A 119 -0.55 15.33 0.98
N GLN A 120 -0.56 15.91 2.18
CA GLN A 120 0.18 17.13 2.47
C GLN A 120 1.68 16.87 2.27
N ARG A 121 2.35 17.78 1.54
CA ARG A 121 3.79 17.75 1.24
C ARG A 121 4.24 16.66 0.25
N PHE A 122 3.31 16.02 -0.46
CA PHE A 122 3.64 15.17 -1.60
C PHE A 122 3.39 15.91 -2.92
N VAL A 123 4.30 15.72 -3.88
CA VAL A 123 4.15 16.20 -5.25
C VAL A 123 4.07 14.98 -6.16
N SER A 124 3.15 14.96 -7.12
CA SER A 124 3.08 13.86 -8.09
C SER A 124 4.42 13.70 -8.79
N ALA A 125 4.98 12.49 -8.77
CA ALA A 125 6.21 12.17 -9.50
C ALA A 125 6.01 12.22 -11.02
N PHE A 126 4.75 12.12 -11.48
CA PHE A 126 4.36 12.16 -12.88
C PHE A 126 3.26 13.22 -13.05
N PRO A 127 3.60 14.50 -13.23
CA PRO A 127 2.60 15.52 -13.52
C PRO A 127 1.93 15.22 -14.86
N THR A 128 0.60 15.18 -14.87
CA THR A 128 -0.18 15.07 -16.10
C THR A 128 -0.02 16.38 -16.87
N ASN A 129 0.83 16.38 -17.89
CA ASN A 129 0.84 17.46 -18.87
C ASN A 129 -0.46 17.37 -19.68
N ILE A 130 -1.49 18.06 -19.23
CA ILE A 130 -2.67 18.33 -20.04
C ILE A 130 -2.26 19.41 -21.05
N THR A 131 -1.54 19.02 -22.09
CA THR A 131 -1.48 19.81 -23.32
C THR A 131 -2.83 19.69 -23.98
N ASN A 132 -3.70 20.68 -23.74
CA ASN A 132 -4.88 20.91 -24.57
C ASN A 132 -4.38 21.14 -26.01
N ILE A 133 -4.55 20.14 -26.86
CA ILE A 133 -4.38 20.30 -28.29
C ILE A 133 -5.67 20.98 -28.77
N SER A 134 -5.57 22.28 -29.04
CA SER A 134 -6.57 23.08 -29.72
C SER A 134 -6.74 22.65 -31.17
#